data_AF-A0A0C9SE75-F1
#
_entry.id   AF-A0A0C9SE75-F1
#
_cell.length_a   1.000
_cell.length_b   1.000
_cell.length_c   1.000
_cell.angle_alpha   90.00
_cell.angle_beta   90.00
_cell.angle_gamma   90.00
#
_symmetry.space_group_name_H-M   'P 1'
#
loop_
_entity.id
_entity.type
_entity.pdbx_description
1 polymer ?
#
loop_
_entity_poly.entity_id
_entity_poly.type
_entity_poly.pdbx_seq_one_letter_code
_entity_poly.pdbx_strand_id
1 'polypeptide(L)'
;MRKLSALGSRNQMPQPYVPCWFILLCGIVATCAGDFAVYDADRLLKMSKRAAYGLDSKNTAQFLAVNSLCITMEILYTLDILVVIDHTSKTKWEERTLFYRPTTSSSDGGSVKNRITFIARYDEFYVDYENVYVVYYTDYETCFVLSSPNGEGCYHWKQDPYLALEPVSRKCPLQLLNTTACEAEFNDCKRFAIEGDQCMAWY
;
A
#
# COMPACT_ATOMS: atom_id res chain seq x y z
N MET A 1 -55.55 67.48 43.78
CA MET A 1 -56.25 67.67 42.50
C MET A 1 -55.22 67.95 41.41
N ARG A 2 -55.30 67.20 40.31
CA ARG A 2 -54.61 67.29 39.01
C ARG A 2 -53.42 68.25 38.84
N LYS A 3 -52.29 67.70 38.40
CA LYS A 3 -51.64 68.12 37.14
C LYS A 3 -50.85 66.97 36.51
N LEU A 4 -51.09 66.82 35.21
CA LEU A 4 -50.49 65.90 34.26
C LEU A 4 -49.15 66.46 33.73
N SER A 5 -48.39 65.54 33.13
CA SER A 5 -47.49 65.73 31.98
C SER A 5 -45.99 65.95 32.26
N ALA A 6 -45.19 64.94 31.95
CA ALA A 6 -44.22 64.96 30.83
C ALA A 6 -43.49 63.60 30.82
N LEU A 7 -43.86 62.66 29.94
CA LEU A 7 -43.24 62.45 28.63
C LEU A 7 -41.70 62.32 28.70
N GLY A 8 -41.22 61.14 29.09
CA GLY A 8 -39.85 60.67 28.84
C GLY A 8 -39.92 59.51 27.85
N SER A 9 -39.79 59.82 26.57
CA SER A 9 -39.74 58.85 25.47
C SER A 9 -38.54 57.92 25.67
N ARG A 10 -38.80 56.63 25.93
CA ARG A 10 -37.80 55.56 25.81
C ARG A 10 -37.49 55.40 24.33
N ASN A 11 -36.26 55.73 23.92
CA ASN A 11 -35.69 55.25 22.68
C ASN A 11 -35.52 53.72 22.78
N GLN A 12 -36.58 52.97 22.44
CA GLN A 12 -36.46 51.57 22.07
C GLN A 12 -35.82 51.53 20.68
N MET A 13 -34.52 51.21 20.63
CA MET A 13 -33.92 50.74 19.38
C MET A 13 -34.55 49.38 19.03
N PRO A 14 -35.01 49.16 17.78
CA PRO A 14 -35.48 47.85 17.35
C PRO A 14 -34.29 46.89 17.36
N GLN A 15 -34.40 45.79 18.12
CA GLN A 15 -33.50 44.66 17.97
C GLN A 15 -33.72 44.06 16.57
N PRO A 16 -32.70 43.99 15.71
CA PRO A 16 -32.80 43.17 14.52
C PRO A 16 -32.78 41.70 14.96
N TYR A 17 -33.87 41.00 14.66
CA TYR A 17 -33.93 39.55 14.61
C TYR A 17 -32.84 39.06 13.66
N VAL A 18 -31.70 38.62 14.21
CA VAL A 18 -30.71 37.86 13.45
C VAL A 18 -31.12 36.40 13.58
N PRO A 19 -31.63 35.76 12.52
CA PRO A 19 -31.92 34.34 12.57
C PRO A 19 -30.63 33.61 12.92
N CYS A 20 -30.69 32.74 13.94
CA CYS A 20 -29.66 31.75 14.25
C CYS A 20 -29.58 30.78 13.07
N TRP A 21 -28.91 31.20 12.01
CA TRP A 21 -28.41 30.28 11.01
C TRP A 21 -27.43 29.38 11.73
N PHE A 22 -27.78 28.09 11.75
CA PHE A 22 -26.86 27.00 12.00
C PHE A 22 -25.64 27.19 11.09
N ILE A 23 -24.63 27.90 11.58
CA ILE A 23 -23.26 27.72 11.09
C ILE A 23 -22.84 26.40 11.75
N LEU A 24 -23.22 25.31 11.09
CA LEU A 24 -22.50 24.05 11.12
C LEU A 24 -21.06 24.42 10.76
N LEU A 25 -20.27 24.74 11.78
CA LEU A 25 -18.83 24.66 11.71
C LEU A 25 -18.58 23.21 11.32
N CYS A 26 -18.34 22.99 10.03
CA CYS A 26 -17.56 21.87 9.55
C CYS A 26 -16.29 21.92 10.39
N GLY A 27 -16.29 21.21 11.52
CA GLY A 27 -15.11 20.73 12.16
C GLY A 27 -14.46 19.83 11.13
N ILE A 28 -13.75 20.44 10.19
CA ILE A 28 -12.65 19.81 9.52
C ILE A 28 -11.66 19.62 10.67
N VAL A 29 -11.88 18.57 11.45
CA VAL A 29 -10.81 17.93 12.18
C VAL A 29 -9.92 17.44 11.06
N ALA A 30 -9.01 18.30 10.62
CA ALA A 30 -7.79 17.88 9.98
C ALA A 30 -7.09 17.07 11.06
N THR A 31 -7.48 15.80 11.19
CA THR A 31 -6.58 14.79 11.65
C THR A 31 -5.45 14.87 10.63
N CYS A 32 -4.41 15.65 10.96
CA CYS A 32 -3.07 15.28 10.57
C CYS A 32 -2.88 13.89 11.18
N ALA A 33 -3.39 12.87 10.51
CA ALA A 33 -2.82 11.54 10.62
C ALA A 33 -1.35 11.82 10.33
N GLY A 34 -0.52 11.70 11.36
CA GLY A 34 0.91 11.64 11.11
C GLY A 34 1.05 10.54 10.06
N ASP A 35 1.55 10.90 8.88
CA ASP A 35 2.01 9.95 7.88
C ASP A 35 3.15 9.16 8.55
N PHE A 36 2.79 8.21 9.41
CA PHE A 36 3.67 7.14 9.79
C PHE A 36 3.92 6.42 8.48
N ALA A 37 5.07 6.66 7.85
CA ALA A 37 5.39 6.12 6.53
C ALA A 37 5.00 4.64 6.41
N VAL A 38 3.83 4.38 5.83
CA VAL A 38 3.28 3.02 5.66
C VAL A 38 3.84 2.40 4.37
N TYR A 39 5.09 2.74 4.04
CA TYR A 39 5.75 2.45 2.77
C TYR A 39 7.26 2.20 2.91
N ASP A 40 7.76 1.96 4.12
CA ASP A 40 9.18 1.68 4.35
C ASP A 40 9.53 0.24 3.90
N ALA A 41 10.18 0.15 2.75
CA ALA A 41 10.64 -1.09 2.14
C ALA A 41 11.74 -1.78 2.95
N ASP A 42 12.63 -1.02 3.58
CA ASP A 42 13.71 -1.57 4.40
C ASP A 42 13.14 -2.25 5.64
N ARG A 43 12.15 -1.60 6.27
CA ARG A 43 11.41 -2.17 7.39
C ARG A 43 10.61 -3.40 6.99
N LEU A 44 9.89 -3.37 5.85
CA LEU A 44 9.14 -4.53 5.33
C LEU A 44 10.04 -5.77 5.19
N LEU A 45 11.21 -5.61 4.55
CA LEU A 45 12.13 -6.72 4.30
C LEU A 45 12.82 -7.22 5.58
N LYS A 46 13.09 -6.35 6.56
CA LYS A 46 13.79 -6.70 7.80
C LYS A 46 12.89 -7.19 8.93
N MET A 47 11.64 -6.75 9.01
CA MET A 47 10.68 -7.20 10.03
C MET A 47 10.15 -8.60 9.77
N SER A 48 10.21 -9.04 8.51
CA SER A 48 9.80 -10.36 8.08
C SER A 48 10.71 -11.44 8.67
N LYS A 49 10.42 -11.91 9.89
CA LYS A 49 10.81 -13.30 10.26
C LYS A 49 10.24 -14.19 9.18
N ARG A 50 11.04 -15.10 8.61
CA ARG A 50 10.67 -16.05 7.54
C ARG A 50 9.18 -15.98 7.18
N ALA A 51 8.84 -15.09 6.25
CA ALA A 51 7.47 -14.75 5.93
C ALA A 51 7.20 -15.16 4.50
N ALA A 52 6.05 -15.79 4.30
CA ALA A 52 5.61 -16.23 2.99
C ALA A 52 4.30 -15.53 2.63
N TYR A 53 4.23 -15.07 1.39
CA TYR A 53 3.17 -14.27 0.84
C TYR A 53 2.70 -14.88 -0.46
N GLY A 54 1.41 -14.73 -0.74
CA GLY A 54 0.85 -15.01 -2.05
C GLY A 54 0.38 -13.75 -2.74
N LEU A 55 0.56 -13.71 -4.05
CA LEU A 55 0.08 -12.64 -4.91
C LEU A 55 -1.41 -12.84 -5.20
N ASP A 56 -2.26 -11.88 -4.81
CA ASP A 56 -3.71 -11.96 -5.01
C ASP A 56 -4.09 -12.19 -6.49
N SER A 57 -5.05 -13.08 -6.74
CA SER A 57 -5.60 -13.35 -8.07
C SER A 57 -6.24 -12.14 -8.76
N LYS A 58 -6.59 -11.07 -8.02
CA LYS A 58 -7.17 -9.82 -8.56
C LYS A 58 -6.14 -8.89 -9.24
N ASN A 59 -4.86 -9.28 -9.25
CA ASN A 59 -3.78 -8.56 -9.91
C ASN A 59 -3.90 -8.71 -11.45
N THR A 60 -3.71 -7.59 -12.17
CA THR A 60 -3.97 -7.52 -13.62
C THR A 60 -2.69 -7.42 -14.46
N ALA A 61 -1.53 -7.20 -13.83
CA ALA A 61 -0.24 -7.03 -14.49
C ALA A 61 0.72 -8.20 -14.17
N GLN A 62 1.67 -8.45 -15.07
CA GLN A 62 2.71 -9.46 -14.86
C GLN A 62 3.71 -8.99 -13.82
N PHE A 63 3.94 -9.78 -12.77
CA PHE A 63 4.98 -9.53 -11.79
C PHE A 63 6.28 -10.20 -12.23
N LEU A 64 7.42 -9.49 -12.18
CA LEU A 64 8.75 -9.96 -12.61
C LEU A 64 8.80 -10.52 -14.05
N ALA A 65 7.97 -9.99 -14.95
CA ALA A 65 7.77 -10.53 -16.31
C ALA A 65 7.34 -12.02 -16.36
N VAL A 66 6.84 -12.55 -15.24
CA VAL A 66 6.34 -13.92 -15.13
C VAL A 66 4.83 -13.92 -15.40
N ASN A 67 4.42 -14.63 -16.45
CA ASN A 67 3.00 -14.86 -16.73
C ASN A 67 2.53 -16.14 -16.02
N SER A 68 1.90 -15.97 -14.85
CA SER A 68 1.51 -17.07 -13.98
C SER A 68 0.11 -16.91 -13.40
N LEU A 69 -0.59 -18.03 -13.16
CA LEU A 69 -1.86 -18.04 -12.42
C LEU A 69 -1.68 -17.92 -10.90
N CYS A 70 -0.47 -18.15 -10.41
CA CYS A 70 -0.15 -18.11 -8.99
C CYS A 70 1.33 -17.77 -8.81
N ILE A 71 1.59 -16.76 -7.97
CA ILE A 71 2.94 -16.40 -7.56
C ILE A 71 2.97 -16.35 -6.04
N THR A 72 3.99 -16.97 -5.47
CA THR A 72 4.28 -16.93 -4.03
C THR A 72 5.66 -16.34 -3.82
N MET A 73 5.83 -15.61 -2.73
CA MET A 73 7.05 -14.95 -2.33
C MET A 73 7.40 -15.34 -0.91
N GLU A 74 8.61 -15.83 -0.70
CA GLU A 74 9.15 -16.06 0.62
C GLU A 74 10.34 -15.14 0.89
N ILE A 75 10.29 -14.40 1.99
CA ILE A 75 11.37 -13.53 2.44
C ILE A 75 12.16 -14.28 3.51
N LEU A 76 13.38 -14.66 3.15
CA LEU A 76 14.32 -15.38 4.00
C LEU A 76 15.35 -14.42 4.57
N TYR A 77 15.41 -14.35 5.89
CA TYR A 77 16.47 -13.64 6.60
C TYR A 77 17.60 -14.61 6.96
N THR A 78 18.70 -14.56 6.21
CA THR A 78 19.90 -15.39 6.45
C THR A 78 21.09 -14.50 6.86
N LEU A 79 22.25 -14.62 6.21
CA LEU A 79 23.34 -13.64 6.28
C LEU A 79 23.02 -12.38 5.47
N ASP A 80 22.30 -12.57 4.35
CA ASP A 80 21.68 -11.54 3.53
C ASP A 80 20.16 -11.79 3.49
N ILE A 81 19.39 -10.75 3.14
CA ILE A 81 17.97 -10.92 2.80
C ILE A 81 17.91 -11.61 1.44
N LEU A 82 17.16 -12.70 1.35
CA LEU A 82 16.94 -13.45 0.12
C LEU A 82 15.43 -13.54 -0.12
N VAL A 83 15.00 -13.29 -1.34
CA VAL A 83 13.60 -13.44 -1.75
C VAL A 83 13.51 -14.61 -2.71
N VAL A 84 12.64 -15.55 -2.37
CA VAL A 84 12.38 -16.77 -3.13
C VAL A 84 11.02 -16.64 -3.78
N ILE A 85 10.96 -16.79 -5.09
CA ILE A 85 9.72 -16.70 -5.86
C ILE A 85 9.45 -18.06 -6.51
N ASP A 86 8.32 -18.66 -6.14
CA ASP A 86 7.75 -19.81 -6.83
C ASP A 86 6.51 -19.36 -7.62
N HIS A 87 6.30 -19.97 -8.78
CA HIS A 87 5.17 -19.65 -9.64
C HIS A 87 4.65 -20.87 -10.42
N THR A 88 3.42 -20.78 -10.92
CA THR A 88 2.81 -21.85 -11.73
C THR A 88 2.74 -21.50 -13.21
N SER A 89 3.08 -22.41 -14.11
CA SER A 89 2.67 -22.30 -15.50
C SER A 89 1.40 -23.10 -15.71
N LYS A 90 0.32 -22.40 -16.09
CA LYS A 90 -1.02 -22.97 -16.25
C LYS A 90 -1.49 -23.65 -14.96
N THR A 91 -1.26 -24.95 -14.79
CA THR A 91 -1.76 -25.75 -13.66
C THR A 91 -0.68 -26.48 -12.86
N LYS A 92 0.60 -26.30 -13.21
CA LYS A 92 1.73 -26.94 -12.51
C LYS A 92 2.71 -25.90 -12.02
N TRP A 93 3.30 -26.17 -10.86
CA TRP A 93 4.45 -25.42 -10.39
C TRP A 93 5.60 -25.57 -11.36
N GLU A 94 6.28 -24.46 -11.63
CA GLU A 94 7.55 -24.52 -12.32
C GLU A 94 8.56 -25.28 -11.46
N GLU A 95 9.37 -26.11 -12.11
CA GLU A 95 10.37 -26.91 -11.40
C GLU A 95 11.46 -26.02 -10.80
N ARG A 96 11.69 -24.85 -11.42
CA ARG A 96 12.70 -23.87 -11.05
C ARG A 96 12.11 -22.82 -10.12
N THR A 97 12.76 -22.68 -8.98
CA THR A 97 12.49 -21.63 -7.99
C THR A 97 13.41 -20.45 -8.29
N LEU A 98 12.87 -19.24 -8.33
CA LEU A 98 13.64 -18.04 -8.66
C LEU A 98 14.19 -17.39 -7.38
N PHE A 99 15.47 -17.02 -7.40
CA PHE A 99 16.16 -16.43 -6.25
C PHE A 99 16.58 -14.98 -6.54
N TYR A 100 16.14 -14.06 -5.69
CA TYR A 100 16.43 -12.64 -5.79
C TYR A 100 17.12 -12.10 -4.54
N ARG A 101 18.12 -11.25 -4.75
CA ARG A 101 18.67 -10.38 -3.71
C ARG A 101 17.95 -9.04 -3.78
N PRO A 102 17.11 -8.68 -2.79
CA PRO A 102 16.49 -7.37 -2.77
C PRO A 102 17.47 -6.30 -2.29
N THR A 103 17.37 -5.10 -2.84
CA THR A 103 18.01 -3.88 -2.32
C THR A 103 16.96 -2.78 -2.19
N THR A 104 17.17 -1.85 -1.26
CA THR A 104 16.21 -0.77 -0.98
C THR A 104 16.79 0.61 -1.23
N SER A 105 15.99 1.51 -1.80
CA SER A 105 16.36 2.89 -2.11
C SER A 105 15.20 3.86 -1.88
N SER A 106 15.49 5.17 -1.82
CA SER A 106 14.49 6.24 -1.76
C SER A 106 14.14 6.70 -3.17
N SER A 107 12.86 6.93 -3.44
CA SER A 107 12.41 7.46 -4.74
C SER A 107 12.79 8.91 -4.99
N ASP A 108 12.86 9.69 -3.92
CA ASP A 108 13.02 11.15 -3.83
C ASP A 108 14.40 11.57 -3.28
N GLY A 109 15.26 10.60 -2.93
CA GLY A 109 16.53 10.86 -2.24
C GLY A 109 16.38 11.14 -0.73
N GLY A 110 15.18 10.97 -0.17
CA GLY A 110 14.88 11.07 1.25
C GLY A 110 15.48 9.94 2.10
N SER A 111 15.16 9.97 3.39
CA SER A 111 15.63 8.98 4.36
C SER A 111 14.81 7.70 4.38
N VAL A 112 13.56 7.75 3.95
CA VAL A 112 12.65 6.60 3.91
C VAL A 112 12.84 5.84 2.61
N LYS A 113 13.35 4.63 2.71
CA LYS A 113 13.54 3.78 1.52
C LYS A 113 12.21 3.12 1.16
N ASN A 114 11.58 3.58 0.09
CA ASN A 114 10.27 3.07 -0.37
C ASN A 114 10.35 2.23 -1.64
N ARG A 115 11.53 2.05 -2.23
CA ARG A 115 11.74 1.22 -3.43
C ARG A 115 12.42 -0.09 -3.07
N ILE A 116 11.98 -1.18 -3.71
CA ILE A 116 12.63 -2.49 -3.70
C ILE A 116 13.11 -2.80 -5.12
N THR A 117 14.41 -3.05 -5.27
CA THR A 117 14.98 -3.62 -6.49
C THR A 117 15.27 -5.09 -6.24
N PHE A 118 14.57 -5.98 -6.95
CA PHE A 118 14.85 -7.41 -6.95
C PHE A 118 15.90 -7.71 -8.01
N ILE A 119 17.09 -8.13 -7.55
CA ILE A 119 18.22 -8.46 -8.41
C ILE A 119 18.33 -9.99 -8.50
N ALA A 120 18.19 -10.55 -9.69
CA ALA A 120 18.26 -12.00 -9.88
C ALA A 120 19.67 -12.51 -9.53
N ARG A 121 19.80 -13.63 -8.79
CA ARG A 121 21.11 -14.28 -8.62
C ARG A 121 21.58 -14.84 -9.96
N TYR A 122 22.81 -14.47 -10.32
CA TYR A 122 23.49 -14.50 -11.63
C TYR A 122 23.57 -15.81 -12.42
N ASP A 123 22.82 -16.83 -12.06
CA ASP A 123 23.01 -18.18 -12.56
C ASP A 123 21.92 -18.58 -13.59
N GLU A 124 20.85 -17.80 -13.78
CA GLU A 124 19.64 -18.33 -14.44
C GLU A 124 19.04 -17.58 -15.65
N PHE A 125 19.16 -16.26 -15.91
CA PHE A 125 18.56 -15.65 -17.14
C PHE A 125 19.22 -14.34 -17.64
N TYR A 126 19.02 -14.06 -18.95
CA TYR A 126 19.69 -13.04 -19.79
C TYR A 126 18.89 -11.75 -20.07
N VAL A 127 17.68 -11.53 -19.54
CA VAL A 127 16.82 -10.44 -20.06
C VAL A 127 16.35 -9.41 -19.01
N ASP A 128 15.98 -9.80 -17.78
CA ASP A 128 15.53 -8.83 -16.76
C ASP A 128 16.24 -9.07 -15.42
N TYR A 129 17.51 -8.67 -15.37
CA TYR A 129 18.41 -8.85 -14.23
C TYR A 129 17.95 -8.08 -12.97
N GLU A 130 17.25 -6.95 -13.16
CA GLU A 130 16.76 -6.09 -12.07
C GLU A 130 15.32 -5.68 -12.33
N ASN A 131 14.46 -5.87 -11.33
CA ASN A 131 13.07 -5.42 -11.37
C ASN A 131 12.81 -4.50 -10.17
N VAL A 132 12.34 -3.28 -10.44
CA VAL A 132 12.12 -2.25 -9.42
C VAL A 132 10.62 -2.14 -9.14
N TYR A 133 10.26 -2.05 -7.87
CA TYR A 133 8.91 -1.76 -7.40
C TYR A 133 8.93 -0.72 -6.29
N VAL A 134 7.85 0.04 -6.17
CA VAL A 134 7.62 0.97 -5.06
C VAL A 134 6.68 0.29 -4.07
N VAL A 135 7.00 0.35 -2.78
CA VAL A 135 6.06 -0.03 -1.72
C VAL A 135 5.03 1.08 -1.62
N TYR A 136 3.82 0.79 -2.10
CA TYR A 136 2.70 1.72 -2.03
C TYR A 136 2.09 1.73 -0.63
N TYR A 137 1.93 0.54 -0.04
CA TYR A 137 1.43 0.36 1.31
C TYR A 137 1.98 -0.92 1.94
N THR A 138 2.15 -0.96 3.26
CA THR A 138 2.45 -2.19 4.00
C THR A 138 2.01 -2.08 5.46
N ASP A 139 1.29 -3.07 5.97
CA ASP A 139 1.01 -3.17 7.41
C ASP A 139 2.17 -3.83 8.18
N TYR A 140 3.24 -4.22 7.47
CA TYR A 140 4.44 -4.95 7.93
C TYR A 140 4.20 -6.37 8.43
N GLU A 141 2.97 -6.79 8.64
CA GLU A 141 2.64 -8.04 9.32
C GLU A 141 1.92 -9.00 8.39
N THR A 142 0.81 -8.57 7.78
CA THR A 142 -0.13 -9.46 7.09
C THR A 142 -0.29 -9.16 5.61
N CYS A 143 0.03 -7.96 5.14
CA CYS A 143 -0.13 -7.60 3.73
C CYS A 143 0.72 -6.40 3.31
N PHE A 144 0.99 -6.33 2.01
CA PHE A 144 1.59 -5.16 1.40
C PHE A 144 1.15 -5.02 -0.06
N VAL A 145 1.26 -3.80 -0.56
CA VAL A 145 0.95 -3.42 -1.94
C VAL A 145 2.21 -2.86 -2.57
N LEU A 146 2.63 -3.49 -3.67
CA LEU A 146 3.68 -2.95 -4.53
C LEU A 146 3.07 -2.28 -5.75
N SER A 147 3.69 -1.22 -6.24
CA SER A 147 3.37 -0.62 -7.53
C SER A 147 4.59 -0.66 -8.45
N SER A 148 4.32 -0.82 -9.75
CA SER A 148 5.33 -0.67 -10.78
C SER A 148 5.72 0.81 -10.89
N PRO A 149 7.00 1.18 -11.04
CA PRO A 149 7.45 2.57 -11.14
C PRO A 149 6.85 3.34 -12.31
N ASN A 150 6.48 2.63 -13.38
CA ASN A 150 5.84 3.20 -14.57
C ASN A 150 4.29 3.26 -14.45
N GLY A 151 3.73 2.88 -13.31
CA GLY A 151 2.29 2.87 -13.08
C GLY A 151 1.53 1.73 -13.76
N GLU A 152 2.20 0.80 -14.46
CA GLU A 152 1.53 -0.23 -15.26
C GLU A 152 0.89 -1.35 -14.43
N GLY A 153 1.16 -1.43 -13.13
CA GLY A 153 0.64 -2.51 -12.29
C GLY A 153 0.70 -2.23 -10.81
N CYS A 154 -0.30 -2.73 -10.09
CA CYS A 154 -0.34 -2.84 -8.65
C CYS A 154 -0.43 -4.30 -8.26
N TYR A 155 0.24 -4.67 -7.18
CA TYR A 155 0.44 -6.05 -6.75
C TYR A 155 0.09 -6.17 -5.27
N HIS A 156 -1.04 -6.81 -5.00
CA HIS A 156 -1.48 -7.10 -3.64
C HIS A 156 -0.88 -8.41 -3.14
N TRP A 157 -0.05 -8.33 -2.11
CA TRP A 157 0.56 -9.48 -1.43
C TRP A 157 -0.08 -9.69 -0.07
N LYS A 158 -0.48 -10.93 0.19
CA LYS A 158 -1.10 -11.35 1.46
C LYS A 158 -0.23 -12.42 2.09
N GLN A 159 0.07 -12.27 3.38
CA GLN A 159 0.80 -13.26 4.14
C GLN A 159 -0.04 -14.54 4.22
N ASP A 160 0.59 -15.67 3.96
CA ASP A 160 0.01 -16.97 4.22
C ASP A 160 0.67 -17.58 5.46
N PRO A 161 -0.05 -17.64 6.60
CA PRO A 161 0.50 -18.17 7.84
C PRO A 161 0.85 -19.66 7.75
N TYR A 162 0.32 -20.40 6.77
CA TYR A 162 0.59 -21.81 6.57
C TYR A 162 1.81 -22.08 5.67
N LEU A 163 2.29 -21.08 4.92
CA LEU A 163 3.50 -21.21 4.09
C LEU A 163 4.78 -21.04 4.90
N ALA A 164 4.75 -20.27 6.01
CA ALA A 164 5.92 -20.06 6.87
C ALA A 164 6.41 -21.33 7.60
N LEU A 165 5.61 -22.40 7.64
CA LEU A 165 5.89 -23.62 8.38
C LEU A 165 6.61 -24.72 7.56
N GLU A 166 6.61 -24.65 6.23
CA GLU A 166 7.27 -25.66 5.36
C GLU A 166 8.30 -25.02 4.42
N PRO A 167 9.52 -25.59 4.24
CA PRO A 167 10.65 -24.93 3.58
C PRO A 167 10.56 -24.49 2.10
N VAL A 168 9.48 -24.75 1.35
CA VAL A 168 9.44 -24.47 -0.10
C VAL A 168 7.99 -24.31 -0.55
N SER A 169 7.44 -23.10 -0.52
CA SER A 169 5.99 -22.92 -0.43
C SER A 169 5.27 -22.92 -1.80
N ARG A 170 5.29 -24.06 -2.49
CA ARG A 170 4.48 -24.35 -3.69
C ARG A 170 3.00 -24.61 -3.35
N LYS A 171 2.27 -23.64 -2.79
CA LYS A 171 0.82 -23.76 -2.55
C LYS A 171 0.04 -22.57 -3.12
N CYS A 172 -0.99 -22.90 -3.90
CA CYS A 172 -2.05 -22.01 -4.38
C CYS A 172 -3.31 -22.84 -4.61
N PRO A 173 -4.53 -22.29 -4.41
CA PRO A 173 -4.87 -20.88 -4.52
C PRO A 173 -5.23 -20.20 -3.20
N LEU A 174 -4.88 -18.91 -3.11
CA LEU A 174 -5.12 -17.97 -1.99
C LEU A 174 -6.61 -17.72 -1.65
N GLN A 175 -7.54 -18.49 -2.22
CA GLN A 175 -8.98 -18.38 -2.00
C GLN A 175 -9.39 -18.62 -0.54
N LEU A 176 -8.51 -19.20 0.28
CA LEU A 176 -8.76 -19.45 1.71
C LEU A 176 -8.33 -18.28 2.61
N LEU A 177 -7.56 -17.31 2.09
CA LEU A 177 -7.18 -16.11 2.82
C LEU A 177 -8.26 -15.05 2.62
N ASN A 178 -9.40 -15.25 3.28
CA ASN A 178 -10.55 -14.36 3.29
C ASN A 178 -10.25 -13.10 4.13
N THR A 179 -9.15 -12.41 3.81
CA THR A 179 -8.71 -11.18 4.49
C THR A 179 -8.91 -9.98 3.57
N THR A 180 -9.56 -8.95 4.13
CA THR A 180 -9.77 -7.62 3.52
C THR A 180 -8.58 -6.69 3.78
N ALA A 181 -7.53 -7.17 4.44
CA ALA A 181 -6.34 -6.37 4.72
C ALA A 181 -5.72 -5.86 3.41
N CYS A 182 -5.27 -4.60 3.42
CA CYS A 182 -4.71 -3.87 2.27
C CYS A 182 -5.62 -3.73 1.02
N GLU A 183 -6.90 -4.16 1.07
CA GLU A 183 -7.77 -4.13 -0.12
C GLU A 183 -8.14 -2.71 -0.55
N ALA A 184 -8.31 -1.78 0.39
CA ALA A 184 -8.61 -0.38 0.08
C ALA A 184 -7.43 0.27 -0.65
N GLU A 185 -6.23 0.07 -0.14
CA GLU A 185 -4.97 0.62 -0.66
C GLU A 185 -4.60 -0.02 -1.99
N PHE A 186 -4.87 -1.31 -2.17
CA PHE A 186 -4.72 -1.97 -3.47
C PHE A 186 -5.67 -1.38 -4.53
N ASN A 187 -6.94 -1.18 -4.19
CA ASN A 187 -7.90 -0.59 -5.12
C ASN A 187 -7.56 0.86 -5.43
N ASP A 188 -7.05 1.61 -4.44
CA ASP A 188 -6.57 2.99 -4.64
C ASP A 188 -5.35 3.02 -5.56
N CYS A 189 -4.35 2.17 -5.31
CA CYS A 189 -3.20 1.99 -6.20
C CYS A 189 -3.64 1.69 -7.64
N LYS A 190 -4.60 0.77 -7.84
CA LYS A 190 -5.11 0.42 -9.17
C LYS A 190 -5.76 1.60 -9.88
N ARG A 191 -6.46 2.47 -9.16
CA ARG A 191 -7.05 3.68 -9.74
C ARG A 191 -5.96 4.60 -10.28
N PHE A 192 -4.92 4.87 -9.50
CA PHE A 192 -3.78 5.68 -9.93
C PHE A 192 -3.03 5.06 -11.13
N ALA A 193 -2.89 3.72 -11.16
CA ALA A 193 -2.27 3.01 -12.27
C ALA A 193 -3.04 3.14 -13.59
N ILE A 194 -4.38 3.11 -13.55
CA ILE A 194 -5.25 3.19 -14.74
C ILE A 194 -5.41 4.62 -15.23
N GLU A 195 -5.48 5.59 -14.31
CA GLU A 195 -5.74 6.99 -14.64
C GLU A 195 -4.54 7.67 -15.34
N GLY A 196 -3.37 7.01 -15.42
CA GLY A 196 -2.21 7.51 -16.15
C GLY A 196 -1.67 8.83 -15.60
N ASP A 197 -2.18 9.28 -14.46
CA ASP A 197 -1.76 10.51 -13.80
C ASP A 197 -0.38 10.26 -13.17
N GLN A 198 0.63 10.61 -13.95
CA GLN A 198 2.04 10.78 -13.58
C GLN A 198 2.24 11.90 -12.54
N CYS A 199 1.36 11.98 -11.54
CA CYS A 199 1.52 12.81 -10.35
C CYS A 199 2.18 12.04 -9.19
N MET A 200 2.99 11.02 -9.49
CA MET A 200 3.99 10.49 -8.55
C MET A 200 5.30 11.31 -8.57
N ALA A 201 5.27 12.49 -9.18
CA ALA A 201 6.29 13.50 -9.01
C ALA A 201 5.93 14.32 -7.75
N TRP A 202 6.78 14.22 -6.73
CA TRP A 202 6.91 15.13 -5.58
C TRP A 202 5.92 14.94 -4.42
N TYR A 203 6.26 14.01 -3.50
CA TYR A 203 6.19 14.25 -2.05
C TYR A 203 7.45 13.70 -1.40
#